data_AF-A0A349DQD2-F1
#
_entry.id   AF-A0A349DQD2-F1
#
_cell.length_a   1.000
_cell.length_b   1.000
_cell.length_c   1.000
_cell.angle_alpha   90.00
_cell.angle_beta   90.00
_cell.angle_gamma   90.00
#
_symmetry.space_group_name_H-M   'P 1'
#
loop_
_entity.id
_entity.type
_entity.pdbx_description
1 polymer ?
#
loop_
_entity_poly.entity_id
_entity_poly.type
_entity_poly.pdbx_seq_one_letter_code
_entity_poly.pdbx_strand_id
1 'polypeptide(L)'
;MKQKFAFCLVFIAGFWAFQSQAQYRFTVDKRIEATSVKNQQRTGTCWSFSTASFIESELIRLGKGQHDLSEMYVVRKIYVEKALNYIRRQGKAQFGQGSLAHDLINTIGKYGIVPEEVYNGKVAGETRHNHSELEAVLTNFVKTLVKRKIPSKKWLAAFEGILDGYMGKVPEKFTYKGKEYTPKSFAKYLGINPADYVELTSYTHYPFYQTFVLEIPDNFSNGRYYNLPIDELEVVADNAIKNGYSMVWDGDVSEKGFSQRNDIAIIPKKDWSLMASAERRKVLQQPSQERKVTQKMRQETFENYKTTDDHLMHLMGTAKDQNGGKYYLIKNSWGTKVGRCGGYVHASKAYFRLKTVSLLVHKDAIPKAIRKKLKL
;
A
#
# COMPACT_ATOMS: atom_id res chain seq x y z
N MET A 1 -5.80 6.51 -88.05
CA MET A 1 -5.36 5.62 -86.95
C MET A 1 -4.81 6.46 -85.81
N LYS A 2 -5.49 6.54 -84.67
CA LYS A 2 -5.00 7.19 -83.44
C LYS A 2 -4.90 6.12 -82.35
N GLN A 3 -3.68 5.74 -81.97
CA GLN A 3 -3.45 4.84 -80.83
C GLN A 3 -3.49 5.65 -79.53
N LYS A 4 -4.38 5.25 -78.61
CA LYS A 4 -4.43 5.75 -77.24
C LYS A 4 -3.58 4.83 -76.37
N PHE A 5 -2.54 5.36 -75.73
CA PHE A 5 -1.84 4.67 -74.65
C PHE A 5 -2.58 4.95 -73.33
N ALA A 6 -3.10 3.90 -72.71
CA ALA A 6 -3.67 3.95 -71.36
C ALA A 6 -2.57 3.58 -70.35
N PHE A 7 -2.18 4.53 -69.49
CA PHE A 7 -1.30 4.29 -68.36
C PHE A 7 -2.13 3.71 -67.21
N CYS A 8 -1.97 2.41 -66.92
CA CYS A 8 -2.52 1.81 -65.70
C CYS A 8 -1.56 2.08 -64.54
N LEU A 9 -1.95 3.01 -63.66
CA LEU A 9 -1.33 3.19 -62.34
C LEU A 9 -1.87 2.11 -61.39
N VAL A 10 -1.06 1.09 -61.13
CA VAL A 10 -1.34 0.08 -60.10
C VAL A 10 -1.02 0.70 -58.74
N PHE A 11 -2.05 1.11 -57.99
CA PHE A 11 -1.93 1.46 -56.59
C PHE A 11 -1.77 0.18 -55.76
N ILE A 12 -0.54 -0.15 -55.37
CA ILE A 12 -0.29 -1.17 -54.35
C ILE A 12 -0.60 -0.53 -52.99
N ALA A 13 -1.81 -0.78 -52.48
CA ALA A 13 -2.15 -0.45 -51.10
C ALA A 13 -1.40 -1.40 -50.16
N GLY A 14 -0.23 -0.97 -49.68
CA GLY A 14 0.49 -1.65 -48.62
C GLY A 14 -0.34 -1.61 -47.33
N PHE A 15 -0.97 -2.74 -46.98
CA PHE A 15 -1.50 -2.96 -45.64
C PHE A 15 -0.33 -3.03 -44.65
N TRP A 16 0.06 -1.87 -44.11
CA TRP A 16 0.82 -1.83 -42.86
C TRP A 16 -0.13 -2.23 -41.74
N ALA A 17 -0.20 -3.52 -41.44
CA ALA A 17 -0.69 -3.96 -40.15
C ALA A 17 0.24 -3.35 -39.10
N PHE A 18 -0.20 -2.25 -38.47
CA PHE A 18 0.36 -1.84 -37.19
C PHE A 18 0.19 -3.04 -36.26
N GLN A 19 1.26 -3.83 -36.06
CA GLN A 19 1.32 -4.74 -34.94
C GLN A 19 1.16 -3.85 -33.70
N SER A 20 -0.03 -3.86 -33.10
CA SER A 20 -0.20 -3.32 -31.76
C SER A 20 0.88 -3.98 -30.91
N GLN A 21 1.80 -3.20 -30.35
CA GLN A 21 2.80 -3.73 -29.41
C GLN A 21 2.04 -4.55 -28.36
N ALA A 22 2.16 -5.88 -28.43
CA ALA A 22 1.35 -6.76 -27.60
C ALA A 22 1.67 -6.44 -26.14
N GLN A 23 0.69 -5.88 -25.45
CA GLN A 23 0.73 -5.53 -24.03
C GLN A 23 -0.02 -6.60 -23.23
N TYR A 24 0.29 -6.76 -21.95
CA TYR A 24 -0.53 -7.50 -20.99
C TYR A 24 -1.99 -7.10 -21.14
N ARG A 25 -2.86 -8.11 -21.24
CA ARG A 25 -4.31 -7.95 -21.22
C ARG A 25 -4.83 -8.74 -20.02
N PHE A 26 -5.46 -8.03 -19.10
CA PHE A 26 -6.00 -8.63 -17.89
C PHE A 26 -7.51 -8.79 -17.98
N THR A 27 -7.99 -9.97 -17.58
CA THR A 27 -9.39 -10.22 -17.26
C THR A 27 -9.51 -10.30 -15.74
N VAL A 28 -10.25 -9.39 -15.13
CA VAL A 28 -10.48 -9.40 -13.68
C VAL A 28 -11.44 -10.54 -13.34
N ASP A 29 -10.99 -11.49 -12.52
CA ASP A 29 -11.81 -12.61 -12.06
C ASP A 29 -12.73 -12.19 -10.91
N LYS A 30 -12.18 -11.45 -9.95
CA LYS A 30 -12.90 -10.96 -8.79
C LYS A 30 -12.30 -9.64 -8.33
N ARG A 31 -13.18 -8.72 -7.95
CA ARG A 31 -12.81 -7.41 -7.39
C ARG A 31 -13.73 -7.10 -6.22
N ILE A 32 -13.13 -6.83 -5.07
CA ILE A 32 -13.83 -6.31 -3.89
C ILE A 32 -14.18 -4.85 -4.15
N GLU A 33 -15.35 -4.42 -3.69
CA GLU A 33 -15.75 -3.03 -3.83
C GLU A 33 -14.80 -2.14 -3.02
N ALA A 34 -14.35 -1.04 -3.61
CA ALA A 34 -13.51 -0.05 -2.96
C ALA A 34 -13.82 1.34 -3.54
N THR A 35 -13.50 2.36 -2.76
CA THR A 35 -13.58 3.77 -3.19
C THR A 35 -12.60 4.09 -4.31
N SER A 36 -12.69 5.32 -4.83
CA SER A 36 -11.79 5.84 -5.87
C SER A 36 -10.30 5.77 -5.48
N VAL A 37 -9.44 5.69 -6.49
CA VAL A 37 -7.98 5.79 -6.32
C VAL A 37 -7.61 7.20 -5.84
N LYS A 38 -6.83 7.25 -4.75
CA LYS A 38 -6.31 8.48 -4.16
C LYS A 38 -4.88 8.76 -4.60
N ASN A 39 -4.34 9.92 -4.21
CA ASN A 39 -2.98 10.32 -4.54
C ASN A 39 -2.26 10.91 -3.32
N GLN A 40 -1.29 10.17 -2.78
CA GLN A 40 -0.45 10.62 -1.66
C GLN A 40 0.51 11.75 -2.04
N GLN A 41 0.69 12.00 -3.35
CA GLN A 41 1.53 13.04 -3.93
C GLN A 41 2.96 13.00 -3.36
N ARG A 42 3.52 14.12 -2.91
CA ARG A 42 4.91 14.19 -2.44
C ARG A 42 4.97 13.92 -0.93
N THR A 43 4.53 12.74 -0.54
CA THR A 43 4.59 12.24 0.83
C THR A 43 4.92 10.74 0.87
N GLY A 44 5.54 10.28 1.95
CA GLY A 44 5.81 8.87 2.26
C GLY A 44 4.71 8.26 3.13
N THR A 45 3.44 8.50 2.77
CA THR A 45 2.27 8.17 3.60
C THR A 45 1.39 7.06 3.02
N CYS A 46 1.94 6.23 2.12
CA CYS A 46 1.22 5.12 1.46
C CYS A 46 0.51 4.19 2.45
N TRP A 47 1.10 3.96 3.63
CA TRP A 47 0.52 3.20 4.73
C TRP A 47 -0.84 3.75 5.21
N SER A 48 -1.01 5.08 5.22
CA SER A 48 -2.26 5.72 5.62
C SER A 48 -3.30 5.60 4.49
N PHE A 49 -2.92 5.91 3.25
CA PHE A 49 -3.80 5.81 2.07
C PHE A 49 -4.27 4.40 1.77
N SER A 50 -3.37 3.42 1.82
CA SER A 50 -3.70 2.01 1.58
C SER A 50 -4.62 1.46 2.66
N THR A 51 -4.35 1.77 3.94
CA THR A 51 -5.15 1.27 5.05
C THR A 51 -6.49 2.00 5.16
N ALA A 52 -6.56 3.31 4.88
CA ALA A 52 -7.83 4.03 4.76
C ALA A 52 -8.69 3.42 3.64
N SER A 53 -8.11 3.20 2.45
CA SER A 53 -8.80 2.54 1.33
C SER A 53 -9.28 1.11 1.69
N PHE A 54 -8.50 0.35 2.46
CA PHE A 54 -8.92 -0.94 2.98
C PHE A 54 -10.11 -0.81 3.95
N ILE A 55 -10.04 0.11 4.91
CA ILE A 55 -11.12 0.33 5.88
C ILE A 55 -12.39 0.85 5.22
N GLU A 56 -12.29 1.71 4.20
CA GLU A 56 -13.43 2.12 3.39
C GLU A 56 -14.12 0.93 2.69
N SER A 57 -13.33 -0.06 2.26
CA SER A 57 -13.86 -1.30 1.67
C SER A 57 -14.50 -2.20 2.73
N GLU A 58 -13.93 -2.25 3.94
CA GLU A 58 -14.55 -2.90 5.09
C GLU A 58 -15.88 -2.24 5.48
N LEU A 59 -15.97 -0.91 5.45
CA LEU A 59 -17.22 -0.18 5.71
C LEU A 59 -18.30 -0.53 4.69
N ILE A 60 -17.94 -0.65 3.41
CA ILE A 60 -18.85 -1.12 2.37
C ILE A 60 -19.30 -2.56 2.67
N ARG A 61 -18.35 -3.47 2.95
CA ARG A 61 -18.62 -4.88 3.30
C ARG A 61 -19.56 -5.02 4.50
N LEU A 62 -19.42 -4.14 5.50
CA LEU A 62 -20.23 -4.09 6.71
C LEU A 62 -21.58 -3.36 6.52
N GLY A 63 -21.93 -2.96 5.30
CA GLY A 63 -23.20 -2.29 4.99
C GLY A 63 -23.28 -0.84 5.49
N LYS A 64 -22.13 -0.21 5.79
CA LYS A 64 -22.06 1.21 6.20
C LYS A 64 -22.05 2.16 5.00
N GLY A 65 -21.81 1.64 3.80
CA GLY A 65 -21.72 2.42 2.56
C GLY A 65 -20.39 3.15 2.41
N GLN A 66 -20.29 3.98 1.37
CA GLN A 66 -19.05 4.66 1.01
C GLN A 66 -18.72 5.82 1.96
N HIS A 67 -17.46 5.90 2.34
CA HIS A 67 -16.87 6.95 3.15
C HIS A 67 -15.53 7.36 2.52
N ASP A 68 -15.13 8.61 2.74
CA ASP A 68 -13.81 9.12 2.38
C ASP A 68 -13.12 9.54 3.68
N LEU A 69 -12.15 8.74 4.13
CA LEU A 69 -11.50 8.92 5.44
C LEU A 69 -10.24 9.77 5.30
N SER A 70 -10.03 10.67 6.26
CA SER A 70 -8.84 11.53 6.26
C SER A 70 -7.57 10.74 6.56
N GLU A 71 -6.73 10.52 5.55
CA GLU A 71 -5.40 9.97 5.74
C GLU A 71 -4.53 10.92 6.56
N MET A 72 -4.68 12.23 6.34
CA MET A 72 -3.83 13.25 6.97
C MET A 72 -4.10 13.39 8.46
N TYR A 73 -5.33 13.14 8.92
CA TYR A 73 -5.63 13.07 10.34
C TYR A 73 -4.77 12.00 11.01
N VAL A 74 -4.70 10.81 10.40
CA VAL A 74 -3.92 9.67 10.90
C VAL A 74 -2.43 9.99 10.85
N VAL A 75 -1.94 10.49 9.72
CA VAL A 75 -0.54 10.89 9.54
C VAL A 75 -0.11 11.88 10.64
N ARG A 76 -0.93 12.91 10.90
CA ARG A 76 -0.64 13.90 11.93
C ARG A 76 -0.55 13.26 13.32
N LYS A 77 -1.44 12.32 13.68
CA LYS A 77 -1.38 11.60 14.97
C LYS A 77 -0.15 10.70 15.07
N ILE A 78 0.20 10.00 13.99
CA ILE A 78 1.37 9.13 13.95
C ILE A 78 2.68 9.92 14.02
N TYR A 79 2.79 11.09 13.40
CA TYR A 79 3.98 11.94 13.55
C TYR A 79 4.23 12.33 15.01
N VAL A 80 3.18 12.59 15.79
CA VAL A 80 3.29 12.83 17.23
C VAL A 80 3.73 11.57 17.98
N GLU A 81 3.15 10.41 17.68
CA GLU A 81 3.56 9.13 18.29
C GLU A 81 5.01 8.76 17.99
N LYS A 82 5.45 8.95 16.74
CA LYS A 82 6.84 8.73 16.33
C LYS A 82 7.78 9.68 17.05
N ALA A 83 7.41 10.96 17.23
CA ALA A 83 8.21 11.90 18.01
C ALA A 83 8.33 11.46 19.47
N LEU A 84 7.21 11.09 20.11
CA LEU A 84 7.21 10.56 21.47
C LEU A 84 8.08 9.30 21.60
N ASN A 85 7.97 8.37 20.66
CA ASN A 85 8.76 7.13 20.60
C ASN A 85 10.26 7.45 20.44
N TYR A 86 10.62 8.33 19.52
CA TYR A 86 11.99 8.77 19.26
C TYR A 86 12.63 9.43 20.48
N ILE A 87 11.92 10.35 21.15
CA ILE A 87 12.41 11.01 22.37
C ILE A 87 12.58 9.99 23.51
N ARG A 88 11.60 9.11 23.74
CA ARG A 88 11.66 8.07 24.79
C ARG A 88 12.81 7.08 24.58
N ARG A 89 13.08 6.73 23.32
CA ARG A 89 14.20 5.86 22.91
C ARG A 89 15.49 6.65 22.65
N GLN A 90 15.58 7.89 23.15
CA GLN A 90 16.80 8.70 23.14
C GLN A 90 17.44 8.83 21.74
N GLY A 91 16.60 8.96 20.72
CA GLY A 91 17.00 9.11 19.33
C GLY A 91 17.47 7.83 18.64
N LYS A 92 17.18 6.65 19.20
CA LYS A 92 17.52 5.34 18.65
C LYS A 92 16.34 4.64 17.96
N ALA A 93 15.22 5.34 17.77
CA ALA A 93 14.09 4.86 16.98
C ALA A 93 14.12 5.47 15.57
N GLN A 94 13.37 4.86 14.64
CA GLN A 94 13.13 5.46 13.34
C GLN A 94 12.21 6.69 13.45
N PHE A 95 12.58 7.78 12.76
CA PHE A 95 11.74 8.96 12.63
C PHE A 95 11.77 9.44 11.17
N GLY A 96 10.59 9.49 10.56
CA GLY A 96 10.38 9.78 9.13
C GLY A 96 8.89 9.62 8.79
N GLN A 97 8.53 9.82 7.51
CA GLN A 97 7.12 9.82 7.07
C GLN A 97 6.43 8.45 7.07
N GLY A 98 7.20 7.38 6.89
CA GLY A 98 6.70 6.00 6.78
C GLY A 98 6.07 5.46 8.06
N SER A 99 5.29 4.39 7.95
CA SER A 99 4.60 3.68 9.04
C SER A 99 3.95 2.43 8.45
N LEU A 100 3.21 1.66 9.25
CA LEU A 100 2.62 0.39 8.82
C LEU A 100 1.10 0.36 9.02
N ALA A 101 0.43 -0.64 8.43
CA ALA A 101 -1.02 -0.68 8.34
C ALA A 101 -1.70 -0.68 9.73
N HIS A 102 -1.16 -1.47 10.66
CA HIS A 102 -1.65 -1.49 12.04
C HIS A 102 -1.60 -0.13 12.76
N ASP A 103 -0.76 0.83 12.33
CA ASP A 103 -0.71 2.15 12.95
C ASP A 103 -1.97 2.98 12.67
N LEU A 104 -2.57 2.85 11.49
CA LEU A 104 -3.88 3.46 11.20
C LEU A 104 -4.98 2.79 12.02
N ILE A 105 -4.97 1.45 12.10
CA ILE A 105 -5.94 0.69 12.89
C ILE A 105 -5.88 1.09 14.38
N ASN A 106 -4.68 1.18 14.93
CA ASN A 106 -4.44 1.63 16.31
C ASN A 106 -4.85 3.09 16.51
N THR A 107 -4.64 3.95 15.51
CA THR A 107 -5.09 5.35 15.55
C THR A 107 -6.60 5.46 15.64
N ILE A 108 -7.36 4.68 14.87
CA ILE A 108 -8.82 4.63 14.96
C ILE A 108 -9.24 4.29 16.41
N GLY A 109 -8.61 3.29 17.04
CA GLY A 109 -8.92 2.92 18.42
C GLY A 109 -8.55 3.98 19.46
N LYS A 110 -7.36 4.58 19.33
CA LYS A 110 -6.80 5.51 20.34
C LYS A 110 -7.36 6.92 20.23
N TYR A 111 -7.46 7.42 19.00
CA TYR A 111 -7.75 8.81 18.67
C TYR A 111 -9.07 9.01 17.93
N GLY A 112 -9.59 7.96 17.29
CA GLY A 112 -10.70 8.05 16.38
C GLY A 112 -10.24 8.35 14.96
N ILE A 113 -11.14 8.85 14.12
CA ILE A 113 -10.90 9.21 12.72
C ILE A 113 -11.87 10.33 12.34
N VAL A 114 -11.61 11.02 11.23
CA VAL A 114 -12.51 12.02 10.65
C VAL A 114 -12.67 11.80 9.15
N PRO A 115 -13.76 12.26 8.53
CA PRO A 115 -13.88 12.33 7.08
C PRO A 115 -12.82 13.25 6.44
N GLU A 116 -12.46 12.98 5.19
CA GLU A 116 -11.54 13.84 4.41
C GLU A 116 -12.06 15.27 4.28
N GLU A 117 -13.38 15.47 4.11
CA GLU A 117 -14.00 16.80 4.04
C GLU A 117 -13.88 17.62 5.34
N VAL A 118 -13.62 16.96 6.47
CA VAL A 118 -13.46 17.60 7.78
C VAL A 118 -12.01 18.02 8.03
N TYR A 119 -11.06 17.20 7.58
CA TYR A 119 -9.64 17.49 7.73
C TYR A 119 -8.85 16.87 6.58
N ASN A 120 -8.50 17.65 5.58
CA ASN A 120 -7.75 17.17 4.42
C ASN A 120 -6.25 17.39 4.55
N GLY A 121 -5.77 17.92 5.68
CA GLY A 121 -4.36 18.21 5.96
C GLY A 121 -3.66 19.24 5.07
N LYS A 122 -4.39 20.01 4.26
CA LYS A 122 -3.86 21.09 3.42
C LYS A 122 -4.20 22.44 4.05
N VAL A 123 -3.24 23.37 4.08
CA VAL A 123 -3.51 24.73 4.54
C VAL A 123 -3.99 25.63 3.40
N ALA A 124 -4.51 26.82 3.72
CA ALA A 124 -5.10 27.72 2.73
C ALA A 124 -4.13 28.04 1.59
N GLY A 125 -4.57 27.83 0.34
CA GLY A 125 -3.77 28.03 -0.87
C GLY A 125 -3.04 26.79 -1.38
N GLU A 126 -2.97 25.71 -0.59
CA GLU A 126 -2.37 24.46 -1.04
C GLU A 126 -3.33 23.60 -1.85
N THR A 127 -2.85 23.09 -2.98
CA THR A 127 -3.61 22.19 -3.86
C THR A 127 -3.04 20.77 -3.89
N ARG A 128 -1.90 20.56 -3.23
CA ARG A 128 -1.17 19.28 -3.22
C ARG A 128 -0.44 19.08 -1.89
N HIS A 129 -0.37 17.85 -1.42
CA HIS A 129 0.47 17.41 -0.33
C HIS A 129 1.94 17.42 -0.74
N ASN A 130 2.75 18.08 0.09
CA ASN A 130 4.19 18.02 0.03
C ASN A 130 4.76 18.11 1.45
N HIS A 131 5.16 16.98 2.01
CA HIS A 131 5.72 16.93 3.36
C HIS A 131 7.25 17.02 3.39
N SER A 132 7.92 17.32 2.26
CA SER A 132 9.40 17.35 2.23
C SER A 132 9.99 18.37 3.20
N GLU A 133 9.43 19.59 3.27
CA GLU A 133 9.88 20.59 4.23
C GLU A 133 9.47 20.22 5.67
N LEU A 134 8.20 19.83 5.85
CA LEU A 134 7.67 19.41 7.14
C LEU A 134 8.54 18.30 7.77
N GLU A 135 8.85 17.24 7.03
CA GLU A 135 9.70 16.15 7.52
C GLU A 135 11.09 16.65 7.96
N ALA A 136 11.72 17.53 7.16
CA ALA A 136 13.02 18.08 7.49
C ALA A 136 12.98 18.90 8.79
N VAL A 137 11.93 19.71 8.96
CA VAL A 137 11.71 20.52 10.18
C VAL A 137 11.47 19.61 11.39
N LEU A 138 10.52 18.68 11.31
CA LEU A 138 10.20 17.77 12.42
C LEU A 138 11.41 16.90 12.81
N THR A 139 12.14 16.38 11.82
CA THR A 139 13.33 15.54 12.04
C THR A 139 14.42 16.31 12.76
N ASN A 140 14.73 17.52 12.32
CA ASN A 140 15.74 18.36 12.97
C ASN A 140 15.31 18.82 14.37
N PHE A 141 14.01 19.06 14.56
CA PHE A 141 13.44 19.38 15.86
C PHE A 141 13.70 18.24 16.86
N VAL A 142 13.28 17.00 16.55
CA VAL A 142 13.46 15.87 17.48
C VAL A 142 14.93 15.47 17.65
N LYS A 143 15.76 15.55 16.60
CA LYS A 143 17.23 15.32 16.68
C LYS A 143 17.93 16.33 17.59
N THR A 144 17.45 17.57 17.63
CA THR A 144 18.00 18.60 18.53
C THR A 144 17.61 18.34 19.97
N LEU A 145 16.37 17.90 20.22
CA LEU A 145 15.88 17.61 21.57
C LEU A 145 16.64 16.46 22.25
N VAL A 146 16.92 15.37 21.53
CA VAL A 146 17.62 14.20 22.12
C VAL A 146 19.08 14.47 22.47
N LYS A 147 19.69 15.56 21.97
CA LYS A 147 21.04 16.01 22.37
C LYS A 147 21.04 16.66 23.76
N ARG A 148 19.88 17.01 24.31
CA ARG A 148 19.75 17.62 25.64
C ARG A 148 19.78 16.52 26.71
N LYS A 149 20.41 16.81 27.86
CA LYS A 149 20.33 15.92 29.04
C LYS A 149 18.88 15.71 29.50
N ILE A 150 18.07 16.77 29.45
CA ILE A 150 16.64 16.75 29.79
C ILE A 150 15.90 17.56 28.70
N PRO A 151 14.98 16.94 27.95
CA PRO A 151 14.11 17.65 27.01
C PRO A 151 13.20 18.67 27.71
N SER A 152 12.95 19.81 27.08
CA SER A 152 12.07 20.85 27.63
C SER A 152 10.62 20.37 27.73
N LYS A 153 9.92 20.61 28.85
CA LYS A 153 8.48 20.27 28.99
C LYS A 153 7.57 20.91 27.91
N LYS A 154 8.04 21.96 27.23
CA LYS A 154 7.32 22.67 26.16
C LYS A 154 7.45 22.01 24.78
N TRP A 155 8.30 20.99 24.65
CA TRP A 155 8.69 20.47 23.33
C TRP A 155 7.51 19.91 22.54
N LEU A 156 6.56 19.23 23.22
CA LEU A 156 5.43 18.60 22.56
C LEU A 156 4.46 19.64 21.98
N ALA A 157 4.12 20.66 22.77
CA ALA A 157 3.27 21.77 22.30
C ALA A 157 3.91 22.52 21.12
N ALA A 158 5.23 22.73 21.15
CA ALA A 158 5.96 23.33 20.02
C ALA A 158 5.95 22.43 18.77
N PHE A 159 6.12 21.11 18.94
CA PHE A 159 6.02 20.14 17.84
C PHE A 159 4.62 20.11 17.22
N GLU A 160 3.57 20.13 18.04
CA GLU A 160 2.19 20.20 17.56
C GLU A 160 1.88 21.55 16.89
N GLY A 161 2.47 22.65 17.36
CA GLY A 161 2.38 23.95 16.69
C GLY A 161 3.01 23.96 15.30
N ILE A 162 4.12 23.24 15.09
CA ILE A 162 4.68 23.03 13.75
C ILE A 162 3.68 22.25 12.88
N LEU A 163 3.11 21.16 13.39
CA LEU A 163 2.10 20.39 12.65
C LEU A 163 0.87 21.23 12.29
N ASP A 164 0.38 22.08 13.20
CA ASP A 164 -0.73 23.00 12.93
C ASP A 164 -0.38 23.99 11.82
N GLY A 165 0.87 24.46 11.75
CA GLY A 165 1.34 25.38 10.71
C GLY A 165 1.39 24.75 9.31
N TYR A 166 1.80 23.48 9.20
CA TYR A 166 1.95 22.81 7.90
C TYR A 166 0.73 21.98 7.48
N MET A 167 -0.08 21.50 8.42
CA MET A 167 -1.19 20.59 8.15
C MET A 167 -2.54 21.15 8.59
N GLY A 168 -2.58 22.35 9.16
CA GLY A 168 -3.77 22.92 9.76
C GLY A 168 -4.15 22.27 11.09
N LYS A 169 -5.05 22.94 11.82
CA LYS A 169 -5.56 22.46 13.10
C LYS A 169 -6.60 21.37 12.90
N VAL A 170 -6.52 20.33 13.71
CA VAL A 170 -7.52 19.25 13.74
C VAL A 170 -8.76 19.75 14.49
N PRO A 171 -9.97 19.65 13.92
CA PRO A 171 -11.19 20.04 14.61
C PRO A 171 -11.50 19.07 15.77
N GLU A 172 -11.86 19.63 16.94
CA GLU A 172 -12.30 18.82 18.10
C GLU A 172 -13.70 18.22 17.89
N LYS A 173 -14.55 18.99 17.19
CA LYS A 173 -15.92 18.64 16.82
C LYS A 173 -16.18 19.04 15.38
N PHE A 174 -17.06 18.30 14.71
CA PHE A 174 -17.47 18.55 13.32
C PHE A 174 -18.87 18.02 13.08
N THR A 175 -19.55 18.54 12.06
CA THR A 175 -20.85 18.01 11.62
C THR A 175 -20.65 17.12 10.41
N TYR A 176 -21.22 15.92 10.43
CA TYR A 176 -21.24 14.99 9.32
C TYR A 176 -22.65 14.44 9.12
N LYS A 177 -23.21 14.57 7.91
CA LYS A 177 -24.59 14.17 7.57
C LYS A 177 -25.64 14.65 8.60
N GLY A 178 -25.53 15.91 9.01
CA GLY A 178 -26.47 16.56 9.93
C GLY A 178 -26.34 16.18 11.42
N LYS A 179 -25.29 15.45 11.81
CA LYS A 179 -25.01 15.10 13.21
C LYS A 179 -23.63 15.59 13.64
N GLU A 180 -23.51 16.09 14.87
CA GLU A 180 -22.23 16.48 15.46
C GLU A 180 -21.45 15.24 15.94
N TYR A 181 -20.15 15.22 15.66
CA TYR A 181 -19.22 14.19 16.10
C TYR A 181 -17.91 14.81 16.62
N THR A 182 -17.28 14.13 17.57
CA THR A 182 -15.83 14.14 17.78
C THR A 182 -15.18 13.00 16.97
N PRO A 183 -13.85 13.02 16.72
CA PRO A 183 -13.18 11.93 16.01
C PRO A 183 -13.42 10.54 16.63
N LYS A 184 -13.46 10.45 17.97
CA LYS A 184 -13.76 9.19 18.68
C LYS A 184 -15.19 8.73 18.48
N SER A 185 -16.16 9.65 18.58
CA SER A 185 -17.57 9.30 18.36
C SER A 185 -17.86 8.92 16.91
N PHE A 186 -17.14 9.52 15.95
CA PHE A 186 -17.25 9.16 14.54
C PHE A 186 -16.68 7.76 14.28
N ALA A 187 -15.52 7.42 14.84
CA ALA A 187 -14.99 6.06 14.77
C ALA A 187 -15.97 5.02 15.36
N LYS A 188 -16.64 5.33 16.47
CA LYS A 188 -17.70 4.48 17.03
C LYS A 188 -18.90 4.33 16.09
N TYR A 189 -19.30 5.41 15.42
CA TYR A 189 -20.35 5.39 14.41
C TYR A 189 -20.00 4.49 13.21
N LEU A 190 -18.75 4.52 12.76
CA LEU A 190 -18.24 3.65 11.69
C LEU A 190 -18.26 2.17 12.09
N GLY A 191 -18.07 1.85 13.38
CA GLY A 191 -18.16 0.48 13.90
C GLY A 191 -16.96 -0.40 13.55
N ILE A 192 -15.81 0.22 13.25
CA ILE A 192 -14.54 -0.49 13.02
C ILE A 192 -13.93 -0.81 14.37
N ASN A 193 -13.77 -2.10 14.67
CA ASN A 193 -13.08 -2.57 15.87
C ASN A 193 -11.64 -2.98 15.54
N PRO A 194 -10.62 -2.26 16.07
CA PRO A 194 -9.22 -2.60 15.85
C PRO A 194 -8.85 -4.05 16.12
N ALA A 195 -9.51 -4.70 17.08
CA ALA A 195 -9.22 -6.08 17.46
C ALA A 195 -9.63 -7.12 16.41
N ASP A 196 -10.40 -6.74 15.39
CA ASP A 196 -10.85 -7.66 14.33
C ASP A 196 -9.81 -7.82 13.21
N TYR A 197 -8.76 -7.01 13.22
CA TYR A 197 -7.71 -6.99 12.19
C TYR A 197 -6.40 -7.54 12.75
N VAL A 198 -5.69 -8.30 11.93
CA VAL A 198 -4.40 -8.89 12.27
C VAL A 198 -3.40 -8.70 11.14
N GLU A 199 -2.14 -8.57 11.53
CA GLU A 199 -1.01 -8.56 10.61
C GLU A 199 -0.47 -9.99 10.45
N LEU A 200 -0.26 -10.41 9.21
CA LEU A 200 0.32 -11.70 8.85
C LEU A 200 1.66 -11.49 8.13
N THR A 201 2.63 -12.35 8.40
CA THR A 201 3.91 -12.39 7.68
C THR A 201 4.38 -13.83 7.49
N SER A 202 5.54 -14.03 6.87
CA SER A 202 6.08 -15.36 6.55
C SER A 202 7.61 -15.34 6.48
N TYR A 203 8.27 -15.66 7.58
CA TYR A 203 9.73 -15.75 7.67
C TYR A 203 10.18 -16.91 8.57
N THR A 204 11.40 -17.40 8.39
CA THR A 204 11.92 -18.61 9.07
C THR A 204 12.84 -18.31 10.26
N HIS A 205 13.24 -17.05 10.47
CA HIS A 205 14.04 -16.67 11.65
C HIS A 205 13.21 -16.64 12.95
N TYR A 206 11.89 -16.79 12.85
CA TYR A 206 10.99 -17.13 13.97
C TYR A 206 10.17 -18.37 13.67
N PRO A 207 9.74 -19.14 14.68
CA PRO A 207 8.83 -20.25 14.48
C PRO A 207 7.52 -19.84 13.81
N PHE A 208 7.01 -20.70 12.93
CA PHE A 208 5.67 -20.52 12.37
C PHE A 208 4.59 -20.65 13.45
N TYR A 209 3.44 -20.02 13.20
CA TYR A 209 2.25 -19.98 14.05
C TYR A 209 2.46 -19.27 15.40
N GLN A 210 3.57 -18.55 15.55
CA GLN A 210 3.81 -17.64 16.66
C GLN A 210 3.67 -16.19 16.20
N THR A 211 3.59 -15.29 17.17
CA THR A 211 3.67 -13.85 16.90
C THR A 211 5.05 -13.32 17.22
N PHE A 212 5.54 -12.38 16.42
CA PHE A 212 6.77 -11.65 16.68
C PHE A 212 6.68 -10.22 16.17
N VAL A 213 7.63 -9.37 16.58
CA VAL A 213 7.75 -8.01 16.05
C VAL A 213 8.67 -8.11 14.85
N LEU A 214 8.13 -7.88 13.64
CA LEU A 214 8.93 -7.91 12.42
C LEU A 214 9.92 -6.75 12.45
N GLU A 215 11.20 -7.06 12.24
CA GLU A 215 12.33 -6.13 12.40
C GLU A 215 12.53 -5.22 11.20
N ILE A 216 11.53 -4.41 10.90
CA ILE A 216 11.55 -3.42 9.82
C ILE A 216 11.53 -1.99 10.38
N PRO A 217 12.28 -1.04 9.76
CA PRO A 217 12.40 0.33 10.26
C PRO A 217 11.08 1.03 10.56
N ASP A 218 10.04 0.86 9.74
CA ASP A 218 8.77 1.56 9.95
C ASP A 218 7.89 0.95 11.05
N ASN A 219 8.25 -0.21 11.63
CA ASN A 219 7.56 -0.81 12.78
C ASN A 219 7.88 -0.13 14.12
N PHE A 220 7.75 1.20 14.16
CA PHE A 220 8.10 2.02 15.32
C PHE A 220 7.24 1.70 16.56
N SER A 221 5.99 1.29 16.33
CA SER A 221 5.01 0.95 17.36
C SER A 221 5.18 -0.46 17.91
N ASN A 222 6.06 -1.29 17.31
CA ASN A 222 6.30 -2.69 17.66
C ASN A 222 5.05 -3.55 17.48
N GLY A 223 4.30 -3.32 16.39
CA GLY A 223 3.21 -4.16 15.95
C GLY A 223 3.65 -5.62 15.80
N ARG A 224 2.78 -6.54 16.22
CA ARG A 224 3.03 -7.98 16.20
C ARG A 224 2.40 -8.62 14.97
N TYR A 225 3.16 -9.49 14.33
CA TYR A 225 2.77 -10.22 13.13
C TYR A 225 2.59 -11.69 13.47
N TYR A 226 1.52 -12.32 12.98
CA TYR A 226 1.39 -13.77 13.00
C TYR A 226 2.21 -14.36 11.86
N ASN A 227 3.09 -15.30 12.19
CA ASN A 227 3.99 -15.91 11.22
C ASN A 227 3.37 -17.16 10.60
N LEU A 228 3.36 -17.27 9.27
CA LEU A 228 2.83 -18.40 8.52
C LEU A 228 3.87 -18.96 7.53
N PRO A 229 3.81 -20.25 7.17
CA PRO A 229 4.48 -20.71 5.95
C PRO A 229 3.96 -19.95 4.73
N ILE A 230 4.83 -19.65 3.76
CA ILE A 230 4.50 -18.84 2.58
C ILE A 230 3.30 -19.39 1.78
N ASP A 231 3.15 -20.70 1.72
CA ASP A 231 2.02 -21.35 1.03
C ASP A 231 0.69 -21.06 1.76
N GLU A 232 0.70 -21.01 3.09
CA GLU A 232 -0.48 -20.66 3.87
C GLU A 232 -0.80 -19.16 3.80
N LEU A 233 0.23 -18.29 3.74
CA LEU A 233 0.04 -16.85 3.51
C LEU A 233 -0.66 -16.59 2.17
N GLU A 234 -0.27 -17.31 1.11
CA GLU A 234 -0.94 -17.23 -0.20
C GLU A 234 -2.38 -17.77 -0.15
N VAL A 235 -2.61 -18.88 0.56
CA VAL A 235 -3.96 -19.43 0.77
C VAL A 235 -4.87 -18.44 1.51
N VAL A 236 -4.35 -17.70 2.49
CA VAL A 236 -5.12 -16.64 3.15
C VAL A 236 -5.53 -15.55 2.16
N ALA A 237 -4.60 -15.07 1.34
CA ALA A 237 -4.88 -14.01 0.37
C ALA A 237 -5.95 -14.46 -0.65
N ASP A 238 -5.82 -15.67 -1.21
CA ASP A 238 -6.81 -16.23 -2.13
C ASP A 238 -8.18 -16.41 -1.45
N ASN A 239 -8.21 -16.92 -0.22
CA ASN A 239 -9.44 -17.14 0.52
C ASN A 239 -10.15 -15.84 0.87
N ALA A 240 -9.41 -14.81 1.28
CA ALA A 240 -9.95 -13.50 1.60
C ALA A 240 -10.72 -12.93 0.41
N ILE A 241 -10.07 -12.82 -0.75
CA ILE A 241 -10.69 -12.29 -1.96
C ILE A 241 -11.86 -13.17 -2.39
N LYS A 242 -11.70 -14.50 -2.37
CA LYS A 242 -12.79 -15.44 -2.68
C LYS A 242 -14.02 -15.22 -1.80
N ASN A 243 -13.86 -14.88 -0.52
CA ASN A 243 -14.97 -14.69 0.43
C ASN A 243 -15.41 -13.23 0.60
N GLY A 244 -14.97 -12.32 -0.26
CA GLY A 244 -15.48 -10.93 -0.24
C GLY A 244 -14.71 -9.99 0.68
N TYR A 245 -13.53 -10.39 1.17
CA TYR A 245 -12.62 -9.56 1.95
C TYR A 245 -11.48 -9.05 1.08
N SER A 246 -10.97 -7.86 1.38
CA SER A 246 -9.70 -7.35 0.85
C SER A 246 -8.63 -7.33 1.95
N MET A 247 -7.44 -6.80 1.65
CA MET A 247 -6.34 -6.68 2.61
C MET A 247 -5.42 -5.52 2.26
N VAL A 248 -4.73 -4.98 3.26
CA VAL A 248 -3.56 -4.13 3.00
C VAL A 248 -2.39 -5.05 2.66
N TRP A 249 -1.74 -4.77 1.53
CA TRP A 249 -0.53 -5.44 1.10
C TRP A 249 0.65 -4.51 1.31
N ASP A 250 1.55 -4.91 2.19
CA ASP A 250 2.86 -4.30 2.38
C ASP A 250 3.86 -5.12 1.56
N GLY A 251 4.56 -4.50 0.62
CA GLY A 251 5.51 -5.21 -0.19
C GLY A 251 6.54 -4.31 -0.87
N ASP A 252 7.69 -4.91 -1.15
CA ASP A 252 8.81 -4.23 -1.81
C ASP A 252 8.45 -3.91 -3.27
N VAL A 253 8.54 -2.64 -3.66
CA VAL A 253 8.32 -2.15 -5.03
C VAL A 253 9.58 -1.61 -5.70
N SER A 254 10.73 -1.68 -5.02
CA SER A 254 12.05 -1.29 -5.53
C SER A 254 12.64 -2.28 -6.56
N GLU A 255 11.92 -3.37 -6.81
CA GLU A 255 12.24 -4.39 -7.80
C GLU A 255 12.12 -3.90 -9.25
N LYS A 256 13.04 -4.36 -10.10
CA LYS A 256 13.00 -4.04 -11.54
C LYS A 256 11.79 -4.64 -12.26
N GLY A 257 11.22 -5.70 -11.69
CA GLY A 257 9.98 -6.32 -12.16
C GLY A 257 8.71 -5.57 -11.77
N PHE A 258 8.78 -4.56 -10.89
CA PHE A 258 7.68 -3.66 -10.60
C PHE A 258 7.66 -2.51 -11.60
N SER A 259 6.50 -2.29 -12.22
CA SER A 259 6.33 -1.19 -13.17
C SER A 259 4.90 -0.67 -13.14
N GLN A 260 4.66 0.38 -12.34
CA GLN A 260 3.37 1.08 -12.35
C GLN A 260 3.00 1.58 -13.75
N ARG A 261 3.98 2.01 -14.57
CA ARG A 261 3.73 2.47 -15.95
C ARG A 261 3.12 1.38 -16.84
N ASN A 262 3.43 0.11 -16.57
CA ASN A 262 2.88 -1.04 -17.28
C ASN A 262 1.84 -1.81 -16.44
N ASP A 263 1.46 -1.26 -15.28
CA ASP A 263 0.48 -1.81 -14.34
C ASP A 263 0.79 -3.25 -13.90
N ILE A 264 2.08 -3.60 -13.76
CA ILE A 264 2.55 -4.98 -13.56
C ILE A 264 3.60 -5.07 -12.44
N ALA A 265 3.60 -6.20 -11.72
CA ALA A 265 4.68 -6.61 -10.85
C ALA A 265 4.96 -8.11 -11.04
N ILE A 266 6.15 -8.46 -11.53
CA ILE A 266 6.55 -9.83 -11.90
C ILE A 266 7.97 -10.17 -11.44
N ILE A 267 8.29 -11.45 -11.31
CA ILE A 267 9.63 -11.97 -11.02
C ILE A 267 10.08 -12.86 -12.19
N PRO A 268 10.68 -12.29 -13.25
CA PRO A 268 11.11 -13.05 -14.40
C PRO A 268 12.07 -14.19 -14.03
N LYS A 269 11.95 -15.33 -14.72
CA LYS A 269 12.77 -16.52 -14.49
C LYS A 269 14.27 -16.21 -14.67
N LYS A 270 14.62 -15.53 -15.76
CA LYS A 270 15.99 -15.07 -16.03
C LYS A 270 16.33 -13.87 -15.15
N ASP A 271 17.57 -13.78 -14.69
CA ASP A 271 18.03 -12.64 -13.91
C ASP A 271 18.01 -11.34 -14.74
N TRP A 272 17.47 -10.27 -14.14
CA TRP A 272 17.34 -8.97 -14.80
C TRP A 272 18.68 -8.41 -15.30
N SER A 273 19.77 -8.64 -14.56
CA SER A 273 21.12 -8.20 -14.92
C SER A 273 21.63 -8.86 -16.20
N LEU A 274 21.19 -10.09 -16.48
CA LEU A 274 21.57 -10.89 -17.65
C LEU A 274 20.67 -10.67 -18.86
N MET A 275 19.62 -9.85 -18.73
CA MET A 275 18.70 -9.54 -19.83
C MET A 275 19.20 -8.35 -20.66
N ALA A 276 19.11 -8.47 -21.98
CA ALA A 276 19.27 -7.32 -22.87
C ALA A 276 18.10 -6.33 -22.71
N SER A 277 18.29 -5.05 -23.06
CA SER A 277 17.26 -4.01 -22.91
C SER A 277 15.94 -4.34 -23.62
N ALA A 278 16.00 -5.01 -24.79
CA ALA A 278 14.80 -5.46 -25.49
C ALA A 278 14.03 -6.55 -24.72
N GLU A 279 14.76 -7.48 -24.10
CA GLU A 279 14.17 -8.55 -23.27
C GLU A 279 13.52 -7.98 -22.00
N ARG A 280 14.19 -7.02 -21.33
CA ARG A 280 13.63 -6.29 -20.17
C ARG A 280 12.31 -5.59 -20.51
N ARG A 281 12.24 -4.92 -21.66
CA ARG A 281 10.98 -4.30 -22.14
C ARG A 281 9.92 -5.35 -22.41
N LYS A 282 10.29 -6.46 -23.04
CA LYS A 282 9.37 -7.54 -23.39
C LYS A 282 8.71 -8.15 -22.16
N VAL A 283 9.48 -8.49 -21.11
CA VAL A 283 8.91 -9.13 -19.90
C VAL A 283 7.95 -8.20 -19.15
N LEU A 284 8.16 -6.88 -19.19
CA LEU A 284 7.24 -5.90 -18.60
C LEU A 284 5.98 -5.64 -19.44
N GLN A 285 5.96 -6.07 -20.70
CA GLN A 285 4.85 -5.83 -21.62
C GLN A 285 4.10 -7.11 -21.99
N GLN A 286 4.69 -8.29 -21.81
CA GLN A 286 4.09 -9.57 -22.21
C GLN A 286 4.33 -10.64 -21.15
N PRO A 287 3.36 -11.55 -20.94
CA PRO A 287 3.53 -12.70 -20.07
C PRO A 287 4.81 -13.47 -20.39
N SER A 288 5.57 -13.78 -19.35
CA SER A 288 6.83 -14.50 -19.45
C SER A 288 6.94 -15.52 -18.31
N GLN A 289 7.85 -16.49 -18.44
CA GLN A 289 8.08 -17.43 -17.36
C GLN A 289 8.67 -16.70 -16.14
N GLU A 290 8.13 -17.01 -14.97
CA GLU A 290 8.56 -16.43 -13.69
C GLU A 290 9.30 -17.46 -12.82
N ARG A 291 10.01 -16.99 -11.80
CA ARG A 291 10.70 -17.85 -10.84
C ARG A 291 9.69 -18.63 -9.98
N LYS A 292 10.00 -19.89 -9.70
CA LYS A 292 9.31 -20.65 -8.64
C LYS A 292 9.86 -20.23 -7.27
N VAL A 293 9.08 -19.42 -6.56
CA VAL A 293 9.50 -18.84 -5.27
C VAL A 293 9.33 -19.84 -4.13
N THR A 294 10.43 -20.09 -3.40
CA THR A 294 10.49 -20.94 -2.21
C THR A 294 10.55 -20.10 -0.93
N GLN A 295 10.22 -20.71 0.21
CA GLN A 295 10.39 -20.08 1.53
C GLN A 295 11.84 -19.61 1.76
N LYS A 296 12.82 -20.45 1.40
CA LYS A 296 14.26 -20.13 1.52
C LYS A 296 14.63 -18.90 0.70
N MET A 297 14.20 -18.83 -0.56
CA MET A 297 14.47 -17.67 -1.42
C MET A 297 13.89 -16.38 -0.82
N ARG A 298 12.67 -16.45 -0.27
CA ARG A 298 12.03 -15.32 0.41
C ARG A 298 12.79 -14.87 1.66
N GLN A 299 13.27 -15.82 2.48
CA GLN A 299 14.09 -15.50 3.65
C GLN A 299 15.39 -14.82 3.23
N GLU A 300 16.11 -15.39 2.26
CA GLU A 300 17.38 -14.86 1.77
C GLU A 300 17.23 -13.43 1.26
N THR A 301 16.15 -13.10 0.54
CA THR A 301 15.94 -11.73 0.05
C THR A 301 15.66 -10.72 1.14
N PHE A 302 15.04 -11.13 2.25
CA PHE A 302 14.85 -10.26 3.42
C PHE A 302 16.17 -10.00 4.14
N GLU A 303 16.94 -11.05 4.42
CA GLU A 303 18.21 -10.95 5.16
C GLU A 303 19.32 -10.22 4.39
N ASN A 304 19.26 -10.20 3.06
CA ASN A 304 20.21 -9.47 2.21
C ASN A 304 19.69 -8.12 1.69
N TYR A 305 18.58 -7.62 2.26
CA TYR A 305 17.99 -6.31 1.94
C TYR A 305 17.51 -6.14 0.48
N LYS A 306 17.30 -7.23 -0.26
CA LYS A 306 16.59 -7.19 -1.55
C LYS A 306 15.08 -7.17 -1.37
N THR A 307 14.58 -7.32 -0.14
CA THR A 307 13.17 -7.18 0.21
C THR A 307 13.11 -6.40 1.50
N THR A 308 12.70 -5.14 1.37
CA THR A 308 12.51 -4.19 2.46
C THR A 308 11.05 -3.71 2.52
N ASP A 309 10.66 -3.11 3.63
CA ASP A 309 9.41 -2.37 3.79
C ASP A 309 9.53 -1.02 3.07
N ASP A 310 8.97 -0.89 1.87
CA ASP A 310 9.03 0.37 1.11
C ASP A 310 7.67 0.92 0.67
N HIS A 311 6.63 0.10 0.52
CA HIS A 311 5.35 0.58 0.02
C HIS A 311 4.14 -0.28 0.40
N LEU A 312 3.09 0.38 0.89
CA LEU A 312 1.81 -0.26 1.22
C LEU A 312 0.74 0.11 0.19
N MET A 313 -0.04 -0.88 -0.22
CA MET A 313 -1.15 -0.75 -1.16
C MET A 313 -2.35 -1.61 -0.73
N HIS A 314 -3.47 -1.49 -1.44
CA HIS A 314 -4.70 -2.19 -1.10
C HIS A 314 -4.97 -3.34 -2.09
N LEU A 315 -4.71 -4.59 -1.67
CA LEU A 315 -4.97 -5.79 -2.47
C LEU A 315 -6.46 -6.13 -2.39
N MET A 316 -7.13 -6.03 -3.54
CA MET A 316 -8.59 -5.99 -3.62
C MET A 316 -9.18 -6.89 -4.69
N GLY A 317 -8.38 -7.75 -5.35
CA GLY A 317 -8.92 -8.66 -6.32
C GLY A 317 -7.93 -9.66 -6.88
N THR A 318 -8.42 -10.43 -7.83
CA THR A 318 -7.65 -11.37 -8.65
C THR A 318 -7.96 -11.16 -10.12
N ALA A 319 -6.97 -11.39 -10.97
CA ALA A 319 -7.09 -11.30 -12.42
C ALA A 319 -6.27 -12.39 -13.09
N LYS A 320 -6.51 -12.60 -14.39
CA LYS A 320 -5.70 -13.43 -15.26
C LYS A 320 -5.19 -12.65 -16.45
N ASP A 321 -3.97 -12.95 -16.88
CA ASP A 321 -3.47 -12.50 -18.17
C ASP A 321 -4.09 -13.29 -19.35
N GLN A 322 -3.72 -12.92 -20.57
CA GLN A 322 -4.18 -13.58 -21.80
C GLN A 322 -3.76 -15.06 -21.94
N ASN A 323 -2.80 -15.53 -21.14
CA ASN A 323 -2.30 -16.90 -21.13
C ASN A 323 -2.83 -17.70 -19.92
N GLY A 324 -3.71 -17.12 -19.10
CA GLY A 324 -4.26 -17.74 -17.89
C GLY A 324 -3.36 -17.65 -16.66
N GLY A 325 -2.24 -16.90 -16.72
CA GLY A 325 -1.40 -16.60 -15.57
C GLY A 325 -2.18 -15.81 -14.52
N LYS A 326 -2.05 -16.16 -13.24
CA LYS A 326 -2.82 -15.56 -12.14
C LYS A 326 -2.09 -14.39 -11.48
N TYR A 327 -2.85 -13.32 -11.23
CA TYR A 327 -2.38 -12.08 -10.63
C TYR A 327 -3.32 -11.61 -9.53
N TYR A 328 -2.79 -10.88 -8.57
CA TYR A 328 -3.57 -10.07 -7.64
C TYR A 328 -3.76 -8.66 -8.20
N LEU A 329 -4.97 -8.13 -8.06
CA LEU A 329 -5.30 -6.74 -8.40
C LEU A 329 -5.11 -5.86 -7.17
N ILE A 330 -4.20 -4.90 -7.26
CA ILE A 330 -3.76 -4.06 -6.15
C ILE A 330 -4.02 -2.59 -6.50
N LYS A 331 -4.72 -1.87 -5.63
CA LYS A 331 -5.00 -0.44 -5.72
C LYS A 331 -3.84 0.35 -5.12
N ASN A 332 -3.19 1.18 -5.93
CA ASN A 332 -2.14 2.08 -5.49
C ASN A 332 -2.72 3.45 -5.07
N SER A 333 -1.89 4.29 -4.47
CA SER A 333 -2.18 5.64 -3.99
C SER A 333 -1.36 6.71 -4.72
N TRP A 334 -1.04 6.49 -6.00
CA TRP A 334 -0.29 7.44 -6.85
C TRP A 334 -1.18 8.17 -7.88
N GLY A 335 -2.50 8.12 -7.69
CA GLY A 335 -3.48 8.71 -8.59
C GLY A 335 -3.78 7.86 -9.82
N THR A 336 -4.79 8.27 -10.59
CA THR A 336 -5.35 7.51 -11.71
C THR A 336 -4.58 7.67 -13.02
N LYS A 337 -3.65 8.64 -13.08
CA LYS A 337 -2.93 9.01 -14.32
C LYS A 337 -1.62 8.26 -14.51
N VAL A 338 -1.17 7.49 -13.51
CA VAL A 338 0.05 6.68 -13.63
C VAL A 338 -0.34 5.27 -14.10
N GLY A 339 0.35 4.80 -15.14
CA GLY A 339 -0.01 3.54 -15.79
C GLY A 339 -1.18 3.68 -16.75
N ARG A 340 -1.77 2.56 -17.14
CA ARG A 340 -2.90 2.46 -18.07
C ARG A 340 -4.14 1.86 -17.40
N CYS A 341 -3.98 1.25 -16.22
CA CYS A 341 -5.06 0.65 -15.46
C CYS A 341 -5.54 1.58 -14.34
N GLY A 342 -5.62 2.90 -14.55
CA GLY A 342 -6.30 3.82 -13.64
C GLY A 342 -5.75 3.85 -12.20
N GLY A 343 -4.47 3.54 -11.99
CA GLY A 343 -3.83 3.47 -10.66
C GLY A 343 -3.84 2.09 -9.99
N TYR A 344 -4.21 1.03 -10.71
CA TYR A 344 -4.08 -0.36 -10.26
C TYR A 344 -2.80 -1.01 -10.77
N VAL A 345 -2.31 -2.03 -10.06
CA VAL A 345 -1.20 -2.89 -10.44
C VAL A 345 -1.64 -4.34 -10.37
N HIS A 346 -1.17 -5.15 -11.32
CA HIS A 346 -1.35 -6.60 -11.33
C HIS A 346 -0.06 -7.26 -10.85
N ALA A 347 -0.07 -7.81 -9.64
CA ALA A 347 1.07 -8.52 -9.08
C ALA A 347 0.95 -10.02 -9.34
N SER A 348 1.94 -10.64 -9.98
CA SER A 348 1.92 -12.08 -10.19
C SER A 348 1.99 -12.83 -8.87
N LYS A 349 1.59 -14.11 -8.87
CA LYS A 349 1.77 -14.97 -7.69
C LYS A 349 3.24 -15.07 -7.28
N ALA A 350 4.18 -15.11 -8.23
CA ALA A 350 5.60 -15.13 -7.92
C ALA A 350 6.06 -13.84 -7.24
N TYR A 351 5.61 -12.67 -7.74
CA TYR A 351 5.91 -11.39 -7.12
C TYR A 351 5.35 -11.30 -5.70
N PHE A 352 4.06 -11.62 -5.53
CA PHE A 352 3.42 -11.65 -4.22
C PHE A 352 4.20 -12.53 -3.24
N ARG A 353 4.53 -13.77 -3.63
CA ARG A 353 5.26 -14.70 -2.77
C ARG A 353 6.62 -14.15 -2.35
N LEU A 354 7.37 -13.55 -3.28
CA LEU A 354 8.73 -13.10 -2.98
C LEU A 354 8.77 -11.74 -2.25
N LYS A 355 7.87 -10.83 -2.60
CA LYS A 355 7.99 -9.40 -2.26
C LYS A 355 6.96 -8.86 -1.28
N THR A 356 5.94 -9.64 -0.92
CA THR A 356 5.12 -9.30 0.26
C THR A 356 6.02 -9.21 1.48
N VAL A 357 5.92 -8.19 2.31
CA VAL A 357 6.52 -8.13 3.64
C VAL A 357 5.48 -8.56 4.66
N SER A 358 4.27 -8.00 4.57
CA SER A 358 3.16 -8.33 5.45
C SER A 358 1.78 -8.12 4.81
N LEU A 359 0.74 -8.65 5.48
CA LEU A 359 -0.66 -8.46 5.11
C LEU A 359 -1.48 -8.07 6.34
N LEU A 360 -2.20 -6.95 6.28
CA LEU A 360 -3.25 -6.64 7.26
C LEU A 360 -4.59 -7.14 6.73
N VAL A 361 -5.27 -7.98 7.50
CA VAL A 361 -6.54 -8.58 7.10
C VAL A 361 -7.52 -8.70 8.27
N HIS A 362 -8.82 -8.65 7.98
CA HIS A 362 -9.85 -9.02 8.94
C HIS A 362 -9.72 -10.52 9.30
N LYS A 363 -9.82 -10.87 10.58
CA LYS A 363 -9.67 -12.27 11.07
C LYS A 363 -10.59 -13.24 10.35
N ASP A 364 -11.81 -12.81 10.01
CA ASP A 364 -12.76 -13.65 9.26
C ASP A 364 -12.38 -14.02 7.84
N ALA A 365 -11.45 -13.29 7.23
CA ALA A 365 -10.91 -13.64 5.93
C ALA A 365 -9.95 -14.85 5.96
N ILE A 366 -9.42 -15.19 7.14
CA ILE A 366 -8.46 -16.28 7.32
C ILE A 366 -9.22 -17.62 7.38
N PRO A 367 -8.83 -18.64 6.58
CA PRO A 367 -9.46 -19.96 6.64
C PRO A 367 -9.50 -20.53 8.05
N LYS A 368 -10.62 -21.16 8.44
CA LYS A 368 -10.82 -21.72 9.79
C LYS A 368 -9.67 -22.60 10.27
N ALA A 369 -9.11 -23.43 9.38
CA ALA A 369 -7.98 -24.32 9.70
C ALA A 369 -6.71 -23.53 10.07
N ILE A 370 -6.40 -22.44 9.35
CA ILE A 370 -5.24 -21.57 9.63
C ILE A 370 -5.49 -20.76 10.90
N ARG A 371 -6.70 -20.20 11.10
CA ARG A 371 -7.05 -19.48 12.35
C ARG A 371 -6.83 -20.33 13.58
N LYS A 372 -7.22 -21.62 13.53
CA LYS A 372 -7.00 -22.57 14.63
C LYS A 372 -5.51 -22.72 14.95
N LYS A 373 -4.64 -22.80 13.94
CA LYS A 373 -3.18 -22.86 14.14
C LYS A 373 -2.63 -21.58 14.78
N LEU A 374 -3.17 -20.42 14.38
CA LEU A 374 -2.81 -19.11 14.91
C LEU A 374 -3.43 -18.78 16.28
N LYS A 375 -4.36 -19.62 16.77
CA LYS A 375 -5.15 -19.39 17.99
C LYS A 375 -5.97 -18.09 17.95
N LEU A 376 -6.57 -17.83 16.79
CA LEU A 376 -7.43 -16.67 16.50
C LEU A 376 -8.92 -16.98 16.57
#